data_AF-A0A4R6BVW4-F1
#
_entry.id   AF-A0A4R6BVW4-F1
#
_cell.length_a   1.000
_cell.length_b   1.000
_cell.length_c   1.000
_cell.angle_alpha   90.00
_cell.angle_beta   90.00
_cell.angle_gamma   90.00
#
_symmetry.space_group_name_H-M   'P 1'
#
loop_
_entity.id
_entity.type
_entity.pdbx_description
1 polymer ?
#
loop_
_entity_poly.entity_id
_entity_poly.type
_entity_poly.pdbx_seq_one_letter_code
_entity_poly.pdbx_strand_id
1 'polypeptide(L)' 'MMDFLYFPENKMEYIPAGITLFCFMLLAYFAYRLFKRHSSKEEAKMEAFEKDVMRRLESGELHNER' A
#
# COMPACT_ATOMS: atom_id res chain seq x y z
N MET A 1 11.97 -24.95 -29.00
CA MET A 1 10.55 -25.35 -29.06
C MET A 1 9.75 -24.09 -28.83
N MET A 2 8.99 -23.61 -29.82
CA MET A 2 8.01 -22.56 -29.53
C MET A 2 6.87 -23.25 -28.78
N ASP A 3 6.66 -22.90 -27.52
CA ASP A 3 5.39 -23.14 -26.86
C ASP A 3 4.36 -22.32 -27.63
N PHE A 4 3.63 -22.98 -28.52
CA PHE A 4 2.55 -22.38 -29.30
C PHE A 4 1.59 -21.78 -28.27
N LEU A 5 1.41 -20.45 -28.27
CA LEU A 5 0.36 -19.81 -27.50
C LEU A 5 -0.96 -20.47 -27.93
N TYR A 6 -1.47 -21.38 -27.10
CA TYR A 6 -2.74 -22.03 -27.35
C TYR A 6 -3.82 -20.99 -27.09
N PHE A 7 -4.22 -20.33 -28.15
CA PHE A 7 -5.35 -19.44 -28.15
C PHE A 7 -6.60 -20.31 -28.34
N PRO A 8 -7.47 -20.42 -27.33
CA PRO A 8 -8.68 -21.19 -27.51
C PRO A 8 -9.51 -20.62 -28.66
N GLU A 9 -9.98 -21.51 -29.54
CA GLU A 9 -10.78 -21.15 -30.71
C GLU A 9 -12.14 -20.56 -30.29
N ASN A 10 -12.68 -21.04 -29.15
CA ASN A 10 -13.89 -20.50 -28.55
C ASN A 10 -13.60 -19.35 -27.61
N LYS A 11 -14.12 -18.16 -27.94
CA LYS A 11 -13.96 -16.93 -27.14
C LYS A 11 -14.47 -17.06 -25.70
N MET A 12 -15.38 -18.01 -25.44
CA MET A 12 -15.93 -18.29 -24.12
C MET A 12 -14.87 -18.80 -23.13
N GLU A 13 -13.80 -19.43 -23.61
CA GLU A 13 -12.72 -19.96 -22.78
C GLU A 13 -11.79 -18.87 -22.22
N TYR A 14 -11.87 -17.62 -22.74
CA TYR A 14 -11.15 -16.48 -22.16
C TYR A 14 -11.90 -15.80 -21.02
N ILE A 15 -13.20 -16.08 -20.86
CA ILE A 15 -14.04 -15.47 -19.80
C ILE A 15 -13.45 -15.73 -18.40
N PRO A 16 -13.00 -16.96 -18.05
CA PRO A 16 -12.36 -17.22 -16.76
C PRO A 16 -11.11 -16.37 -16.52
N ALA A 17 -10.30 -16.15 -17.56
CA ALA A 17 -9.11 -15.31 -17.47
C ALA A 17 -9.48 -13.83 -17.24
N GLY A 18 -10.51 -13.33 -17.95
CA GLY A 18 -11.03 -11.98 -17.75
C GLY A 18 -11.58 -11.75 -16.34
N ILE A 19 -12.33 -12.72 -15.80
CA ILE A 19 -12.86 -12.67 -14.43
C ILE A 19 -11.72 -12.68 -13.42
N THR A 20 -10.74 -13.56 -13.61
CA THR A 20 -9.57 -13.65 -12.71
C THR A 20 -8.80 -12.34 -12.68
N LEU A 21 -8.52 -11.76 -13.85
CA LEU A 21 -7.85 -10.47 -13.97
C LEU A 21 -8.65 -9.36 -13.28
N PHE A 22 -9.97 -9.34 -13.48
CA PHE A 22 -10.84 -8.36 -12.85
C PHE A 22 -10.85 -8.49 -11.31
N CYS A 23 -10.93 -9.70 -10.79
CA CYS A 23 -10.81 -9.97 -9.35
C CYS A 23 -9.49 -9.46 -8.77
N PHE A 24 -8.36 -9.74 -9.43
CA PHE A 24 -7.05 -9.25 -9.00
C PHE A 24 -6.95 -7.72 -9.05
N MET A 25 -7.49 -7.08 -10.09
CA MET A 25 -7.52 -5.62 -10.16
C MET A 25 -8.34 -5.01 -9.02
N LEU A 26 -9.51 -5.58 -8.72
CA LEU A 26 -10.32 -5.12 -7.60
C LEU A 26 -9.58 -5.28 -6.27
N LEU A 27 -8.97 -6.45 -6.03
CA LEU A 27 -8.20 -6.70 -4.81
C LEU A 27 -7.03 -5.72 -4.68
N ALA A 28 -6.28 -5.46 -5.75
CA ALA A 28 -5.20 -4.48 -5.75
C ALA A 28 -5.70 -3.06 -5.45
N TYR A 29 -6.84 -2.67 -6.02
CA TYR A 29 -7.47 -1.38 -5.74
C TYR A 29 -7.88 -1.25 -4.27
N PHE A 30 -8.52 -2.28 -3.71
CA PHE A 30 -8.91 -2.31 -2.30
C PHE A 30 -7.70 -2.29 -1.37
N ALA A 31 -6.67 -3.09 -1.66
CA ALA A 31 -5.43 -3.11 -0.90
C ALA A 31 -4.75 -1.73 -0.90
N TYR A 32 -4.62 -1.08 -2.06
CA TYR A 32 -4.10 0.27 -2.18
C TYR A 32 -4.92 1.28 -1.35
N ARG A 33 -6.26 1.21 -1.43
CA ARG A 33 -7.15 2.11 -0.69
C ARG A 33 -7.05 1.91 0.82
N LEU A 34 -6.94 0.66 1.28
CA LEU A 34 -6.73 0.34 2.69
C LEU A 34 -5.38 0.87 3.18
N PHE A 35 -4.31 0.61 2.43
CA PHE A 35 -2.97 1.08 2.77
C PHE A 35 -2.88 2.60 2.83
N LYS A 36 -3.44 3.30 1.83
CA LYS A 36 -3.51 4.77 1.81
C LYS A 36 -4.24 5.34 3.03
N ARG A 37 -5.35 4.73 3.45
CA ARG A 37 -6.12 5.18 4.62
C ARG A 37 -5.39 4.94 5.93
N HIS A 38 -4.62 3.85 6.03
CA HIS A 38 -3.78 3.57 7.19
C HIS A 38 -2.60 4.55 7.26
N SER A 39 -1.93 4.81 6.13
CA SER A 39 -0.79 5.71 6.04
C SER A 39 -1.11 7.14 6.50
N SER A 40 -2.24 7.72 6.10
CA SER A 40 -2.61 9.08 6.56
C SER A 40 -2.86 9.20 8.08
N LYS A 41 -3.20 8.09 8.74
CA LYS A 41 -3.35 8.07 10.21
C LYS A 41 -2.01 7.94 10.92
N GLU A 42 -1.06 7.27 10.30
CA GLU A 42 0.30 7.15 10.83
C GLU A 42 1.08 8.45 10.64
N GLU A 43 0.91 9.12 9.50
CA GLU A 43 1.54 10.41 9.22
C GLU A 43 1.17 11.48 10.27
N ALA A 44 -0.11 11.60 10.63
CA ALA A 44 -0.55 12.54 11.66
C ALA A 44 -0.01 12.21 13.07
N LYS A 45 0.20 10.92 13.38
CA LYS A 45 0.83 10.51 14.65
C LYS A 45 2.34 10.77 14.65
N MET A 46 2.99 10.55 13.52
CA MET A 46 4.42 10.83 13.32
C MET A 46 4.69 12.32 13.48
N GLU A 47 3.88 13.19 12.86
CA GLU A 47 4.05 14.65 12.97
C GLU A 47 3.93 15.15 14.42
N ALA A 48 2.97 14.61 15.19
CA ALA A 48 2.81 14.95 16.59
C ALA A 48 4.01 14.49 17.43
N PHE A 49 4.55 13.30 17.15
CA PHE A 49 5.75 12.77 17.79
C PHE A 49 6.99 13.58 17.45
N GLU A 50 7.21 13.90 16.17
CA GLU A 50 8.33 14.75 15.72
C GLU A 50 8.31 16.12 16.40
N LYS A 51 7.13 16.76 16.48
CA LYS A 51 6.96 18.04 17.19
C LYS A 51 7.31 17.95 18.67
N ASP A 52 6.94 16.86 19.35
CA ASP A 52 7.26 16.68 20.77
C ASP A 52 8.77 16.43 20.98
N VAL A 53 9.38 15.58 20.15
CA VAL A 53 10.83 15.32 20.18
C VAL A 53 11.64 16.60 19.91
N MET A 54 11.26 17.38 18.89
CA MET A 54 11.92 18.64 18.56
C MET A 54 11.78 19.67 19.68
N ARG A 55 10.58 19.77 20.30
CA ARG A 55 10.38 20.63 21.48
C ARG A 55 11.33 20.25 22.61
N ARG A 56 11.50 18.96 22.90
CA ARG A 56 12.37 18.47 23.99
C ARG A 56 13.86 18.66 23.70
N LEU A 57 14.25 18.62 22.43
CA LEU A 57 15.61 18.94 21.98
C LEU A 57 15.89 20.44 22.09
N GLU A 58 14.96 21.29 21.67
CA GLU A 58 15.07 22.75 21.76
C GLU A 58 15.00 23.26 23.20
N SER A 59 14.21 22.62 24.07
CA SER A 59 14.10 22.99 25.48
C SER A 59 15.32 22.59 26.32
N GLY A 60 16.32 21.94 25.73
CA GLY A 60 17.58 21.59 26.40
C GLY A 60 17.45 20.57 27.53
N GLU A 61 16.27 19.95 27.73
CA GLU A 61 16.02 19.06 28.86
C GLU A 61 16.84 17.76 28.79
N LEU A 62 17.17 17.28 27.59
CA LEU A 62 18.07 16.13 27.41
C LEU A 62 19.53 16.41 27.82
N HIS A 63 19.93 17.67 28.01
CA HIS A 63 21.26 18.02 28.49
C HIS A 63 21.35 18.09 30.02
N ASN A 64 20.23 18.14 30.72
CA ASN A 64 20.18 18.31 32.17
C ASN A 64 19.98 16.99 32.96
N GLU A 65 19.78 15.87 32.27
CA GLU A 65 19.58 14.53 32.87
C GLU A 65 20.86 13.65 32.89
N ARG A 66 22.06 14.18 32.59
CA ARG A 66 23.33 13.45 32.71
C ARG A 66 24.18 13.90 33.88
#